data_AF-A0A926PZT3-F1
#
_entry.id   AF-A0A926PZT3-F1
#
_cell.length_a   1.000
_cell.length_b   1.000
_cell.length_c   1.000
_cell.angle_alpha   90.00
_cell.angle_beta   90.00
_cell.angle_gamma   90.00
#
_symmetry.space_group_name_H-M   'P 1'
#
loop_
_entity.id
_entity.type
_entity.pdbx_description
1 polymer ?
#
loop_
_entity_poly.entity_id
_entity_poly.type
_entity_poly.pdbx_seq_one_letter_code
_entity_poly.pdbx_strand_id
1 'polypeptide(L)' 'MTSPSSAPASFSDDLIWDNLKQAITASSGFHRWQAERSLTFHTAEQTLDQLVSRYLRETLETLAY' A
#
# COMPACT_ATOMS: atom_id res chain seq x y z
N MET A 1 35.32 -23.68 4.74
CA MET A 1 34.12 -24.34 4.19
C MET A 1 32.97 -23.34 4.29
N THR A 2 32.39 -22.96 3.15
CA THR A 2 31.38 -21.90 3.00
C THR A 2 29.99 -22.41 3.33
N SER A 3 29.22 -21.65 4.13
CA SER A 3 27.79 -21.88 4.34
C SER A 3 27.01 -20.66 3.81
N PRO A 4 26.16 -20.80 2.79
CA PRO A 4 25.19 -19.77 2.44
C PRO A 4 24.00 -19.91 3.41
N SER A 5 23.98 -19.10 4.47
CA SER A 5 22.80 -19.06 5.35
C SER A 5 21.70 -18.29 4.64
N SER A 6 20.85 -19.08 3.97
CA SER A 6 19.59 -18.71 3.32
C SER A 6 18.82 -17.66 4.13
N ALA A 7 18.53 -16.52 3.51
CA ALA A 7 17.69 -15.48 4.08
C ALA A 7 16.20 -15.90 4.05
N PRO A 8 15.50 -16.00 5.19
CA PRO A 8 14.05 -16.17 5.20
C PRO A 8 13.36 -14.80 5.38
N ALA A 9 13.76 -13.78 4.62
CA ALA A 9 13.25 -12.41 4.82
C ALA A 9 12.05 -12.04 3.93
N SER A 10 11.83 -12.71 2.80
CA SER A 10 10.75 -12.30 1.86
C SER A 10 9.35 -12.70 2.33
N PHE A 11 9.15 -13.91 2.86
CA PHE A 11 7.80 -14.40 3.17
C PHE A 11 7.08 -13.57 4.24
N SER A 12 7.81 -13.03 5.21
CA SER A 12 7.22 -12.20 6.27
C SER A 12 6.89 -10.80 5.76
N ASP A 13 7.71 -10.24 4.88
CA ASP A 13 7.51 -8.88 4.34
C ASP A 13 6.27 -8.83 3.44
N ASP A 14 6.08 -9.84 2.59
CA ASP A 14 4.87 -9.99 1.76
C ASP A 14 3.59 -10.12 2.61
N LEU A 15 3.63 -10.89 3.71
CA LEU A 15 2.51 -11.02 4.65
C LEU A 15 2.21 -9.71 5.38
N ILE A 16 3.25 -8.97 5.78
CA ILE A 16 3.11 -7.67 6.43
C ILE A 16 2.48 -6.68 5.44
N TRP A 17 2.95 -6.67 4.20
CA TRP A 17 2.41 -5.82 3.14
C TRP A 17 0.93 -6.13 2.85
N ASP A 18 0.56 -7.40 2.76
CA ASP A 18 -0.83 -7.80 2.53
C ASP A 18 -1.75 -7.36 3.68
N ASN A 19 -1.34 -7.61 4.93
CA ASN A 19 -2.08 -7.14 6.11
C ASN A 19 -2.22 -5.62 6.14
N LEU A 20 -1.17 -4.88 5.76
CA LEU A 20 -1.20 -3.42 5.68
C LEU A 20 -2.21 -2.94 4.62
N LYS A 21 -2.18 -3.55 3.42
CA LYS A 21 -3.15 -3.27 2.36
C LYS A 21 -4.57 -3.51 2.85
N GLN A 22 -4.83 -4.63 3.53
CA GLN A 22 -6.15 -4.92 4.09
C GLN A 22 -6.58 -3.88 5.13
N ALA A 23 -5.70 -3.50 6.05
CA ALA A 23 -6.02 -2.49 7.07
C ALA A 23 -6.32 -1.11 6.46
N ILE A 24 -5.53 -0.70 5.46
CA ILE A 24 -5.73 0.57 4.75
C ILE A 24 -7.03 0.55 3.96
N THR A 25 -7.26 -0.51 3.19
CA THR A 25 -8.48 -0.65 2.38
C THR A 25 -9.74 -0.74 3.24
N ALA A 26 -9.67 -1.34 4.43
CA ALA A 26 -10.78 -1.35 5.37
C ALA A 26 -11.04 0.02 6.04
N SER A 27 -10.12 0.98 5.91
CA SER A 27 -10.22 2.29 6.56
C SER A 27 -11.17 3.24 5.83
N SER A 28 -11.98 3.98 6.60
CA SER A 28 -12.89 5.00 6.07
C SER A 28 -12.16 6.13 5.34
N GLY A 29 -10.91 6.41 5.72
CA GLY A 29 -10.07 7.42 5.08
C GLY A 29 -9.69 7.05 3.66
N PHE A 30 -9.28 5.79 3.45
CA PHE A 30 -8.93 5.27 2.13
C PHE A 30 -10.14 5.25 1.19
N HIS A 31 -11.30 4.78 1.64
CA HIS A 31 -12.52 4.77 0.83
C HIS A 31 -12.94 6.17 0.35
N ARG A 32 -12.86 7.17 1.23
CA ARG A 32 -13.17 8.57 0.88
C ARG A 32 -12.17 9.12 -0.13
N TRP A 33 -10.88 8.90 0.11
CA TRP A 33 -9.81 9.31 -0.81
C TRP A 33 -9.97 8.65 -2.19
N GLN A 34 -10.27 7.35 -2.23
CA GLN A 34 -10.50 6.61 -3.47
C GLN A 34 -11.72 7.14 -4.25
N ALA A 35 -12.83 7.45 -3.56
CA ALA A 35 -14.02 7.99 -4.18
C ALA A 35 -13.77 9.36 -4.83
N GLU A 36 -13.08 10.26 -4.11
CA GLU A 36 -12.71 11.59 -4.59
C GLU A 36 -11.76 11.53 -5.80
N ARG A 37 -10.86 10.54 -5.82
CA ARG A 37 -9.93 10.32 -6.93
C ARG A 37 -10.55 9.60 -8.11
N SER A 38 -11.52 8.71 -7.90
CA SER A 38 -12.26 8.05 -8.98
C SER A 38 -13.08 9.04 -9.82
N LEU A 39 -13.44 10.19 -9.24
CA LEU A 39 -14.05 11.31 -9.95
C LEU A 39 -13.04 12.15 -10.76
N THR A 40 -11.77 12.15 -10.35
CA THR A 40 -10.72 13.04 -10.90
C THR A 40 -9.82 12.34 -11.92
N PHE A 41 -9.59 11.04 -11.74
CA PHE A 41 -8.75 10.21 -12.60
C PHE A 41 -9.55 8.97 -13.01
N HIS A 42 -9.36 8.51 -14.25
CA HIS A 42 -9.81 7.19 -14.68
C HIS A 42 -9.03 6.11 -13.92
N THR A 43 -9.45 5.84 -12.68
CA THR A 43 -8.86 4.86 -11.77
C THR A 43 -9.06 3.41 -12.24
N ALA A 44 -9.76 3.21 -13.37
CA ALA A 44 -10.18 1.92 -13.90
C ALA A 44 -9.04 0.92 -14.19
N GLU A 45 -7.79 1.37 -14.29
CA GLU A 45 -6.63 0.51 -14.55
C GLU A 45 -5.62 0.45 -13.39
N GLN A 46 -5.89 1.09 -12.24
CA GLN A 46 -4.96 1.05 -11.12
C GLN A 46 -5.18 -0.18 -10.24
N THR A 47 -4.13 -0.96 -10.02
CA THR A 47 -4.15 -2.08 -9.08
C THR A 47 -4.28 -1.58 -7.64
N LEU A 48 -4.73 -2.46 -6.74
CA LEU A 48 -4.84 -2.16 -5.31
C LEU A 48 -3.52 -1.65 -4.73
N ASP A 49 -2.41 -2.28 -5.10
CA ASP A 49 -1.05 -1.90 -4.68
C ASP A 49 -0.68 -0.48 -5.11
N GLN A 50 -1.05 -0.07 -6.34
CA GLN A 50 -0.83 1.29 -6.81
C GLN A 50 -1.65 2.31 -6.03
N LEU A 51 -2.91 1.99 -5.74
CA LEU A 51 -3.80 2.85 -4.95
C LEU A 51 -3.30 3.01 -3.51
N VAL A 52 -2.95 1.90 -2.86
CA VAL A 52 -2.42 1.91 -1.50
C VAL A 52 -1.09 2.66 -1.43
N SER A 53 -0.18 2.44 -2.38
CA SER A 53 1.10 3.16 -2.44
C SER A 53 0.91 4.67 -2.61
N ARG A 54 -0.06 5.08 -3.45
CA ARG A 54 -0.35 6.49 -3.68
C ARG A 54 -1.02 7.15 -2.47
N TYR A 55 -1.96 6.46 -1.83
CA TYR A 55 -2.56 6.91 -0.58
C TYR A 55 -1.52 7.10 0.53
N LEU A 56 -0.62 6.13 0.71
CA LEU A 56 0.49 6.21 1.67
C LEU A 56 1.41 7.39 1.35
N ARG A 57 1.79 7.57 0.09
CA ARG A 57 2.63 8.71 -0.32
C ARG A 57 1.96 10.04 0.05
N GLU A 58 0.72 10.27 -0.37
CA GLU A 58 0.04 11.55 -0.13
C GLU A 58 -0.21 11.80 1.36
N THR A 59 -0.59 10.77 2.12
CA THR A 59 -0.78 10.90 3.58
C THR A 59 0.54 11.19 4.31
N LEU A 60 1.65 10.59 3.88
CA LEU A 60 2.98 10.90 4.42
C LEU A 60 3.44 12.31 4.04
N GLU A 61 3.19 12.76 2.81
CA GLU A 61 3.49 14.12 2.37
C GLU A 61 2.70 15.17 3.18
N THR A 62 1.46 14.86 3.56
CA THR A 62 0.61 15.75 4.37
C THR A 62 1.09 15.85 5.83
N LEU A 63 1.78 14.83 6.36
CA LEU A 63 2.33 14.81 7.72
C LEU A 63 3.77 15.35 7.82
N ALA A 64 4.44 15.55 6.69
CA ALA A 64 5.82 16.05 6.63
C ALA A 64 5.92 17.58 6.65
N TYR A 65 4.80 18.28 6.84
CA TYR A 65 4.70 19.74 6.89
C TYR A 65 4.30 20.20 8.29
#